data_AF-A0A7J4J5D2-F1
#
_entry.id   AF-A0A7J4J5D2-F1
#
_cell.length_a   1.000
_cell.length_b   1.000
_cell.length_c   1.000
_cell.angle_alpha   90.00
_cell.angle_beta   90.00
_cell.angle_gamma   90.00
#
_symmetry.space_group_name_H-M   'P 1'
#
loop_
_entity.id
_entity.type
_entity.pdbx_description
1 polymer ?
#
loop_
_entity_poly.entity_id
_entity_poly.type
_entity_poly.pdbx_seq_one_letter_code
_entity_poly.pdbx_strand_id
1 'polypeptide(L)'
;STAKPVFVMNPLHGAIEEISEKNKDKLMRRRFAAIAAASQAKSFGIIVSIKSGQRQKEKALELRKTVERHGKKAYLLEMDLVNESYMLGVDVDCLVNTACNRIVLDDAQNWKRLIINPAECLIALDEKKWEEWSPDEFLH
;
A
#
# COMPACT_ATOMS: atom_id res chain seq x y z
N SER A 1 -5.11 3.18 -14.82
CA SER A 1 -6.12 2.37 -15.54
C SER A 1 -6.51 2.96 -16.90
N THR A 2 -6.74 4.27 -17.12
CA THR A 2 -6.76 4.81 -18.50
C THR A 2 -6.11 6.20 -18.51
N ALA A 3 -5.14 6.47 -19.39
CA ALA A 3 -4.45 7.77 -19.47
C ALA A 3 -5.34 8.87 -20.11
N LYS A 4 -6.65 8.79 -19.88
CA LYS A 4 -7.69 9.63 -20.47
C LYS A 4 -8.17 10.66 -19.44
N PRO A 5 -8.75 11.79 -19.88
CA PRO A 5 -9.47 12.69 -19.00
C PRO A 5 -10.58 11.97 -18.24
N VAL A 6 -10.75 12.29 -16.95
CA VAL A 6 -11.75 11.65 -16.07
C VAL A 6 -12.55 12.73 -15.37
N PHE A 7 -13.87 12.68 -15.54
CA PHE A 7 -14.83 13.57 -14.90
C PHE A 7 -15.62 12.81 -13.83
N VAL A 8 -15.83 13.45 -12.68
CA VAL A 8 -16.61 12.95 -11.55
C VAL A 8 -17.87 13.79 -11.43
N MET A 9 -19.03 13.16 -11.62
CA MET A 9 -20.33 13.77 -11.36
C MET A 9 -20.81 13.35 -9.97
N ASN A 10 -20.94 14.30 -9.04
CA ASN A 10 -21.50 14.05 -7.71
C ASN A 10 -23.02 14.24 -7.76
N PRO A 11 -23.83 13.15 -7.71
CA PRO A 11 -25.28 13.24 -7.88
C PRO A 11 -25.99 13.96 -6.73
N LEU A 12 -25.35 14.06 -5.56
CA LEU A 12 -25.94 14.71 -4.39
C LEU A 12 -25.81 16.24 -4.46
N HIS A 13 -24.73 16.74 -5.09
CA HIS A 13 -24.43 18.16 -5.16
C HIS A 13 -24.67 18.77 -6.55
N GLY A 14 -24.98 17.94 -7.55
CA GLY A 14 -25.15 18.37 -8.94
C GLY A 14 -23.86 18.94 -9.56
N ALA A 15 -22.70 18.66 -8.97
CA ALA A 15 -21.41 19.19 -9.39
C ALA A 15 -20.68 18.19 -10.30
N ILE A 16 -20.00 18.71 -11.32
CA ILE A 16 -19.09 17.96 -12.17
C ILE A 16 -17.69 18.53 -11.98
N GLU A 17 -16.75 17.66 -11.61
CA GLU A 17 -15.35 18.02 -11.40
C GLU A 17 -14.46 17.13 -12.27
N GLU A 18 -13.42 17.69 -12.89
CA GLU A 18 -12.39 16.91 -13.54
C GLU A 18 -11.35 16.46 -12.52
N ILE A 19 -10.93 15.20 -12.55
CA ILE A 19 -9.77 14.74 -11.79
C ILE A 19 -8.52 15.38 -12.38
N SER A 20 -8.11 16.51 -11.79
CA SER A 20 -6.95 17.26 -12.27
C SER A 20 -5.65 16.44 -12.24
N GLU A 21 -4.76 16.70 -13.20
CA GLU A 21 -3.40 16.15 -13.21
C GLU A 21 -2.63 16.50 -11.93
N LYS A 22 -2.91 17.65 -11.31
CA LYS A 22 -2.33 18.06 -10.03
C LYS A 22 -2.68 17.09 -8.90
N ASN A 23 -3.91 16.55 -8.87
CA ASN A 23 -4.31 15.58 -7.87
C ASN A 23 -3.60 14.23 -8.06
N LYS A 24 -3.44 13.80 -9.32
CA LYS A 24 -2.67 12.60 -9.67
C LYS A 24 -1.21 12.75 -9.27
N ASP A 25 -0.55 13.84 -9.67
CA ASP A 25 0.84 14.15 -9.32
C ASP A 25 1.06 14.18 -7.80
N LYS A 26 0.14 14.79 -7.04
CA LYS A 26 0.20 14.82 -5.58
C LYS A 26 0.18 13.41 -4.97
N LEU A 27 -0.69 12.51 -5.47
CA LEU A 27 -0.72 11.12 -5.04
C LEU A 27 0.60 10.41 -5.38
N MET A 28 1.07 10.53 -6.63
CA MET A 28 2.30 9.88 -7.07
C MET A 28 3.51 10.30 -6.23
N ARG A 29 3.69 11.59 -5.96
CA ARG A 29 4.78 12.09 -5.10
C ARG A 29 4.73 11.52 -3.69
N ARG A 30 3.53 11.40 -3.10
CA ARG A 30 3.34 10.80 -1.78
C ARG A 30 3.69 9.32 -1.76
N ARG A 31 3.44 8.59 -2.84
CA ARG A 31 3.80 7.17 -2.95
C ARG A 31 5.29 6.99 -3.20
N PHE A 32 5.88 7.80 -4.07
CA PHE A 32 7.33 7.83 -4.27
C PHE A 32 8.09 8.10 -2.97
N ALA A 33 7.66 9.11 -2.19
CA ALA A 33 8.26 9.42 -0.89
C ALA A 33 8.15 8.25 0.11
N ALA A 34 7.03 7.53 0.11
CA ALA A 34 6.84 6.37 0.98
C ALA A 34 7.70 5.18 0.58
N ILE A 35 7.86 4.92 -0.72
CA ILE A 35 8.79 3.91 -1.24
C ILE A 35 10.23 4.27 -0.86
N ALA A 36 10.63 5.53 -1.04
CA ALA A 36 11.96 5.99 -0.68
C ALA A 36 12.23 5.78 0.82
N ALA A 37 11.26 6.09 1.68
CA ALA A 37 11.37 5.80 3.11
C ALA A 37 11.44 4.29 3.41
N ALA A 38 10.63 3.47 2.73
CA ALA A 38 10.62 2.03 2.89
C ALA A 38 11.92 1.35 2.43
N SER A 39 12.64 1.94 1.46
CA SER A 39 13.94 1.42 1.01
C SER A 39 14.96 1.36 2.16
N GLN A 40 14.85 2.29 3.12
CA GLN A 40 15.72 2.41 4.29
C GLN A 40 15.24 1.57 5.50
N ALA A 41 14.05 0.98 5.44
CA ALA A 41 13.51 0.14 6.50
C ALA A 41 14.34 -1.14 6.67
N LYS A 42 14.53 -1.59 7.91
CA LYS A 42 15.25 -2.83 8.28
C LYS A 42 14.29 -3.95 8.67
N SER A 43 13.06 -3.60 9.03
CA SER A 43 12.02 -4.51 9.49
C SER A 43 10.66 -4.19 8.87
N PHE A 44 9.95 -5.23 8.45
CA PHE A 44 8.66 -5.15 7.77
C PHE A 44 7.60 -5.98 8.49
N GLY A 45 6.43 -5.38 8.72
CA GLY A 45 5.22 -6.08 9.16
C GLY A 45 4.25 -6.25 8.00
N ILE A 46 4.05 -7.48 7.54
CA ILE A 46 3.20 -7.82 6.41
C ILE A 46 1.81 -8.22 6.94
N ILE A 47 0.82 -7.39 6.64
CA ILE A 47 -0.54 -7.50 7.17
C ILE A 47 -1.37 -8.39 6.27
N VAL A 48 -1.99 -9.42 6.86
CA VAL A 48 -2.92 -10.33 6.18
C VAL A 48 -4.30 -10.21 6.83
N SER A 49 -5.32 -9.89 6.05
CA SER A 49 -6.69 -9.92 6.56
C SER A 49 -7.28 -11.33 6.55
N ILE A 50 -8.03 -11.72 7.59
CA ILE A 50 -8.81 -12.96 7.59
C ILE A 50 -10.12 -12.87 6.80
N LYS A 51 -10.54 -11.65 6.39
CA LYS A 51 -11.75 -11.46 5.58
C LYS A 51 -11.59 -12.14 4.24
N SER A 52 -12.51 -13.03 3.89
CA SER A 52 -12.42 -13.90 2.71
C SER A 52 -12.13 -13.13 1.40
N GLY A 53 -12.79 -11.98 1.18
CA GLY A 53 -12.56 -11.12 0.01
C GLY A 53 -11.28 -10.27 0.05
N GLN A 54 -10.48 -10.34 1.11
CA GLN A 54 -9.24 -9.54 1.26
C GLN A 54 -8.02 -10.40 1.57
N ARG A 55 -8.21 -11.72 1.71
CA ARG A 55 -7.17 -12.63 2.20
C ARG A 55 -6.21 -12.99 1.08
N GLN A 56 -5.06 -12.32 1.02
CA GLN A 56 -3.95 -12.62 0.11
C GLN A 56 -2.79 -13.33 0.83
N LYS A 57 -3.06 -14.49 1.42
CA LYS A 57 -2.08 -15.20 2.27
C LYS A 57 -0.84 -15.62 1.49
N GLU A 58 -1.02 -16.14 0.28
CA GLU A 58 0.06 -16.61 -0.59
C GLU A 58 0.97 -15.45 -0.98
N LYS A 59 0.39 -14.32 -1.42
CA LYS A 59 1.11 -13.07 -1.73
C LYS A 59 1.92 -12.56 -0.53
N ALA A 60 1.35 -12.61 0.67
CA ALA A 60 2.04 -12.19 1.89
C ALA A 60 3.21 -13.12 2.25
N LEU A 61 3.06 -14.43 2.06
CA LEU A 61 4.13 -15.41 2.27
C LEU A 61 5.27 -15.24 1.27
N GLU A 62 4.96 -14.94 0.01
CA GLU A 62 5.96 -14.64 -1.02
C GLU A 62 6.70 -13.34 -0.71
N LEU A 63 5.99 -12.26 -0.36
CA LEU A 63 6.60 -11.00 0.07
C LEU A 63 7.53 -11.20 1.26
N ARG A 64 7.11 -12.00 2.24
CA ARG A 64 7.95 -12.31 3.40
C ARG A 64 9.28 -12.92 2.97
N LYS A 65 9.24 -13.94 2.11
CA LYS A 65 10.46 -14.58 1.57
C LYS A 65 11.33 -13.56 0.84
N THR A 66 10.73 -12.70 0.03
CA THR A 66 11.46 -11.65 -0.70
C THR A 66 12.16 -10.69 0.27
N VAL A 67 11.46 -10.15 1.26
CA VAL A 67 12.05 -9.27 2.28
C VAL A 67 13.21 -9.96 3.01
N GLU A 68 13.03 -11.23 3.40
CA GLU A 68 14.08 -12.02 4.08
C GLU A 68 15.30 -12.27 3.18
N ARG A 69 15.12 -12.52 1.87
CA ARG A 69 16.24 -12.66 0.91
C ARG A 69 17.10 -11.40 0.80
N HIS A 70 16.49 -10.23 1.01
CA HIS A 70 17.19 -8.94 1.05
C HIS A 70 17.86 -8.66 2.42
N GLY A 71 17.93 -9.66 3.30
CA GLY A 71 18.59 -9.54 4.61
C GLY A 71 17.82 -8.68 5.62
N LYS A 72 16.54 -8.41 5.35
CA LYS A 72 15.67 -7.60 6.21
C LYS A 72 14.73 -8.49 7.04
N LYS A 73 14.29 -8.00 8.19
CA LYS A 73 13.35 -8.76 9.05
C LYS A 73 11.93 -8.66 8.49
N ALA A 74 11.20 -9.76 8.45
CA ALA A 74 9.82 -9.80 7.97
C ALA A 74 8.92 -10.55 8.97
N TYR A 75 7.80 -9.94 9.33
CA TYR A 75 6.82 -10.50 10.27
C TYR A 75 5.45 -10.57 9.61
N LEU A 76 4.72 -11.68 9.78
CA LEU A 76 3.33 -11.78 9.33
C LEU A 76 2.40 -11.37 10.45
N LEU A 77 1.46 -10.48 10.15
CA LEU A 77 0.48 -9.93 11.07
C LEU A 77 -0.92 -10.27 10.55
N GLU A 78 -1.51 -11.35 11.05
CA GLU A 78 -2.88 -11.77 10.66
C GLU A 78 -3.91 -11.08 11.57
N MET A 79 -4.92 -10.43 10.97
CA MET A 79 -5.98 -9.72 11.71
C MET A 79 -7.29 -9.64 10.91
N ASP A 80 -8.40 -9.35 11.58
CA ASP A 80 -9.68 -9.12 10.89
C ASP A 80 -9.77 -7.69 10.35
N LEU A 81 -9.73 -6.72 11.26
CA LEU A 81 -9.76 -5.31 10.95
C LEU A 81 -8.34 -4.73 10.99
N VAL A 82 -7.93 -4.12 9.88
CA VAL A 82 -6.67 -3.38 9.79
C VAL A 82 -6.91 -1.97 10.28
N ASN A 83 -6.33 -1.61 11.43
CA ASN A 83 -6.43 -0.28 12.03
C ASN A 83 -5.10 0.09 12.69
N GLU A 84 -4.72 1.35 12.60
CA GLU A 84 -3.47 1.85 13.17
C GLU A 84 -3.38 1.61 14.69
N SER A 85 -4.49 1.77 15.42
CA SER A 85 -4.53 1.58 16.89
C SER A 85 -4.13 0.18 17.33
N TYR A 86 -4.33 -0.85 16.48
CA TYR A 86 -3.95 -2.23 16.75
C TYR A 86 -2.45 -2.49 16.51
N MET A 87 -1.76 -1.55 15.88
CA MET A 87 -0.31 -1.61 15.65
C MET A 87 0.50 -1.04 16.83
N LEU A 88 -0.18 -0.74 17.94
CA LEU A 88 0.48 -0.34 19.18
C LEU A 88 1.31 -1.52 19.71
N GLY A 89 2.62 -1.33 19.84
CA GLY A 89 3.56 -2.37 20.26
C GLY A 89 4.16 -3.23 19.14
N VAL A 90 3.67 -3.10 17.89
CA VAL A 90 4.32 -3.75 16.74
C VAL A 90 5.59 -2.97 16.37
N ASP A 91 6.76 -3.48 16.70
CA ASP A 91 8.04 -2.81 16.46
C ASP A 91 8.62 -3.15 15.08
N VAL A 92 8.11 -2.48 14.05
CA VAL A 92 8.62 -2.56 12.67
C VAL A 92 8.72 -1.16 12.06
N ASP A 93 9.68 -0.99 11.15
CA ASP A 93 9.94 0.27 10.45
C ASP A 93 8.89 0.56 9.38
N CYS A 94 8.39 -0.49 8.71
CA CYS A 94 7.44 -0.38 7.60
C CYS A 94 6.36 -1.46 7.67
N LEU A 95 5.11 -1.07 7.42
CA LEU A 95 3.99 -1.99 7.26
C LEU A 95 3.68 -2.20 5.78
N VAL A 96 3.45 -3.45 5.39
CA VAL A 96 3.03 -3.82 4.04
C VAL A 96 1.61 -4.35 4.12
N ASN A 97 0.67 -3.64 3.50
CA ASN A 97 -0.73 -3.99 3.53
C ASN A 97 -1.11 -4.90 2.35
N THR A 98 -1.32 -6.20 2.61
CA THR A 98 -1.89 -7.13 1.62
C THR A 98 -3.40 -7.32 1.78
N ALA A 99 -4.05 -6.54 2.64
CA ALA A 99 -5.50 -6.47 2.77
C ALA A 99 -6.06 -5.36 1.85
N CYS A 100 -7.19 -4.74 2.20
CA CYS A 100 -7.85 -3.73 1.36
C CYS A 100 -6.89 -2.65 0.83
N ASN A 101 -6.76 -2.54 -0.49
CA ASN A 101 -5.84 -1.65 -1.22
C ASN A 101 -6.09 -0.17 -0.90
N ARG A 102 -7.35 0.19 -0.61
CA ARG A 102 -7.76 1.54 -0.23
C ARG A 102 -7.08 2.04 1.04
N ILE A 103 -6.62 1.17 1.94
CA ILE A 103 -5.90 1.63 3.15
C ILE A 103 -4.64 2.40 2.77
N VAL A 104 -3.87 1.91 1.80
CA VAL A 104 -2.60 2.55 1.39
C VAL A 104 -2.85 3.82 0.56
N LEU A 105 -3.90 3.84 -0.24
CA LEU A 105 -4.20 4.95 -1.15
C LEU A 105 -4.95 6.08 -0.45
N ASP A 106 -5.93 5.74 0.39
CA ASP A 106 -6.87 6.69 0.99
C ASP A 106 -6.48 7.06 2.43
N ASP A 107 -6.01 6.11 3.22
CA ASP A 107 -5.87 6.27 4.68
C ASP A 107 -4.42 6.40 5.18
N ALA A 108 -3.40 6.06 4.36
CA ALA A 108 -2.00 6.05 4.78
C ALA A 108 -1.48 7.37 5.39
N GLN A 109 -2.13 8.51 5.13
CA GLN A 109 -1.76 9.80 5.73
C GLN A 109 -2.15 9.91 7.22
N ASN A 110 -3.11 9.13 7.67
CA ASN A 110 -3.54 9.08 9.06
C ASN A 110 -2.69 8.12 9.91
N TRP A 111 -1.84 7.32 9.26
CA TRP A 111 -0.94 6.38 9.92
C TRP A 111 0.35 7.09 10.32
N LYS A 112 0.72 7.00 11.61
CA LYS A 112 2.01 7.45 12.15
C LYS A 112 3.15 6.57 11.65
N ARG A 113 2.90 5.27 11.48
CA ARG A 113 3.86 4.34 10.90
C ARG A 113 3.75 4.34 9.38
N LEU A 114 4.89 4.15 8.72
CA LEU A 114 4.94 4.00 7.28
C LEU A 114 4.14 2.76 6.85
N ILE A 115 3.17 2.94 5.96
CA ILE A 115 2.38 1.85 5.37
C ILE A 115 2.39 1.95 3.83
N ILE A 116 2.71 0.83 3.19
CA ILE A 116 2.83 0.70 1.73
C ILE A 116 2.09 -0.54 1.23
N ASN A 117 1.89 -0.63 -0.08
CA ASN A 117 1.31 -1.80 -0.73
C ASN A 117 2.41 -2.80 -1.19
N PRO A 118 2.04 -4.03 -1.60
CA PRO A 118 2.94 -5.02 -2.17
C PRO A 118 3.83 -4.53 -3.30
N ALA A 119 3.29 -3.83 -4.30
CA ALA A 119 4.07 -3.34 -5.44
C ALA A 119 5.12 -2.33 -4.98
N GLU A 120 4.74 -1.42 -4.09
CA GLU A 120 5.63 -0.44 -3.45
C GLU A 120 6.72 -1.11 -2.63
N CYS A 121 6.41 -2.20 -1.93
CA CYS A 121 7.41 -2.99 -1.20
C CYS A 121 8.43 -3.61 -2.15
N LEU A 122 8.00 -4.16 -3.29
CA LEU A 122 8.91 -4.72 -4.29
C LEU A 122 9.80 -3.64 -4.91
N ILE A 123 9.27 -2.45 -5.19
CA ILE A 123 10.06 -1.32 -5.68
C ILE A 123 11.05 -0.85 -4.61
N ALA A 124 10.65 -0.80 -3.34
CA ALA A 124 11.53 -0.42 -2.23
C ALA A 124 12.67 -1.43 -2.00
N LEU A 125 12.50 -2.68 -2.45
CA LEU A 125 13.51 -3.74 -2.42
C LEU A 125 14.23 -3.92 -3.76
N ASP A 126 14.05 -3.01 -4.72
CA ASP A 126 14.69 -3.06 -6.04
C ASP A 126 14.35 -4.33 -6.86
N GLU A 127 13.23 -4.99 -6.55
CA GLU A 127 12.68 -6.15 -7.28
C GLU A 127 11.80 -5.71 -8.46
N LYS A 128 11.36 -4.46 -8.46
CA LYS A 128 10.56 -3.83 -9.51
C LYS A 128 11.00 -2.39 -9.72
N LYS A 129 10.82 -1.87 -10.94
CA LYS A 129 11.09 -0.46 -11.22
C LYS A 129 9.90 0.42 -10.89
N TRP A 130 10.14 1.69 -10.61
CA TRP A 130 9.09 2.67 -10.32
C TRP A 130 8.13 2.86 -11.49
N GLU A 131 8.60 2.74 -12.72
CA GLU A 131 7.78 2.86 -13.93
C GLU A 131 6.71 1.76 -14.02
N GLU A 132 6.91 0.65 -13.31
CA GLU A 132 5.98 -0.47 -13.20
C GLU A 132 4.99 -0.31 -12.03
N TRP A 133 5.05 0.82 -11.30
CA TRP A 133 4.12 1.07 -10.21
C TRP A 133 2.69 1.15 -10.72
N SER A 134 1.83 0.36 -10.11
CA SER A 134 0.39 0.46 -10.26
C SER A 134 -0.28 0.38 -8.89
N PRO A 135 -1.47 0.99 -8.74
CA PRO A 135 -2.34 0.68 -7.62
C PRO A 135 -2.56 -0.84 -7.56
N ASP A 136 -2.49 -1.41 -6.36
CA ASP A 136 -2.77 -2.83 -6.16
C ASP A 136 -4.26 -3.09 -6.45
N GLU A 137 -4.56 -4.05 -7.32
CA GLU A 137 -5.93 -4.44 -7.66
C GLU A 137 -6.21 -5.85 -7.13
N PHE A 138 -7.39 -6.05 -6.54
CA PHE A 138 -7.89 -7.38 -6.22
C PHE A 138 -8.57 -7.94 -7.46
N LEU A 139 -7.90 -8.87 -8.13
CA LEU A 139 -8.52 -9.69 -9.15
C LEU A 139 -9.20 -10.86 -8.42
N HIS A 140 -10.53 -10.81 -8.34
CA HIS A 140 -11.35 -11.93 -7.90
C HIS A 140 -11.68 -12.84 -9.07
#